data_AF-A0A8J6FTG2-F1
#
_entry.id   AF-A0A8J6FTG2-F1
#
_cell.length_a   1.000
_cell.length_b   1.000
_cell.length_c   1.000
_cell.angle_alpha   90.00
_cell.angle_beta   90.00
_cell.angle_gamma   90.00
#
_symmetry.space_group_name_H-M   'P 1'
#
loop_
_entity.id
_entity.type
_entity.pdbx_description
1 polymer ?
#
loop_
_entity_poly.entity_id
_entity_poly.type
_entity_poly.pdbx_seq_one_letter_code
_entity_poly.pdbx_strand_id
1 'polypeptide(L)'
;ICRLQRHLSAGEYHQDLFSSVPSIFISPNTQPPYDKLSDVVQLCGGKVCKTLRSAKVCIGMSAGKKPPDLECVSEKWLLDSITQHKLLPLQKYLLEQ
;
A
#
# COMPACT_ATOMS: atom_id res chain seq x y z
N ILE A 1 2.12 -27.53 -38.90
CA ILE A 1 0.81 -27.33 -38.25
C ILE A 1 1.03 -26.63 -36.92
N CYS A 2 0.27 -25.56 -36.70
CA CYS A 2 0.40 -24.52 -35.71
C CYS A 2 0.37 -24.98 -34.24
N ARG A 3 1.12 -24.25 -33.39
CA ARG A 3 0.50 -23.55 -32.25
C ARG A 3 0.99 -22.10 -32.24
N LEU A 4 0.31 -21.30 -33.08
CA LEU A 4 0.19 -19.86 -32.96
C LEU A 4 -0.35 -19.52 -31.54
N GLN A 5 -0.01 -18.33 -31.01
CA GLN A 5 -0.38 -17.70 -29.71
C GLN A 5 0.68 -17.84 -28.60
N ARG A 6 1.26 -16.77 -28.05
CA ARG A 6 0.89 -15.34 -28.05
C ARG A 6 2.17 -14.55 -27.72
N HIS A 7 2.85 -14.02 -28.74
CA HIS A 7 3.57 -12.77 -28.53
C HIS A 7 2.48 -11.70 -28.30
N LEU A 8 2.72 -10.72 -27.44
CA LEU A 8 1.81 -9.64 -27.01
C LEU A 8 0.94 -9.97 -25.78
N SER A 9 1.48 -9.72 -24.59
CA SER A 9 0.76 -8.85 -23.67
C SER A 9 1.72 -7.73 -23.30
N ALA A 10 1.30 -6.48 -23.50
CA ALA A 10 1.99 -5.31 -22.98
C ALA A 10 2.32 -5.53 -21.50
N GLY A 11 3.52 -5.10 -21.08
CA GLY A 11 4.13 -5.21 -19.74
C GLY A 11 3.30 -5.95 -18.70
N GLU A 12 3.80 -7.10 -18.24
CA GLU A 12 3.19 -7.92 -17.21
C GLU A 12 2.44 -7.06 -16.18
N TYR A 13 1.13 -7.26 -16.10
CA TYR A 13 0.28 -6.65 -15.08
C TYR A 13 0.65 -7.27 -13.73
N HIS A 14 1.80 -6.87 -13.20
CA HIS A 14 2.28 -7.25 -11.89
C HIS A 14 1.44 -6.50 -10.88
N GLN A 15 0.45 -7.17 -10.28
CA GLN A 15 -0.24 -6.68 -9.08
C GLN A 15 0.68 -6.79 -7.86
N ASP A 16 1.93 -6.34 -8.00
CA ASP A 16 2.99 -6.37 -7.00
C ASP A 16 3.43 -4.94 -6.64
N LEU A 17 2.55 -3.97 -6.86
CA LEU A 17 2.81 -2.56 -6.64
C LEU A 17 3.40 -2.30 -5.24
N PHE A 18 2.88 -2.98 -4.22
CA PHE A 18 3.34 -2.84 -2.83
C PHE A 18 4.28 -3.96 -2.38
N SER A 19 4.73 -4.84 -3.27
CA SER A 19 5.64 -5.95 -2.94
C SER A 19 7.01 -5.46 -2.44
N SER A 20 7.49 -4.35 -3.01
CA SER A 20 8.72 -3.67 -2.57
C SER A 20 8.51 -2.80 -1.31
N VAL A 21 7.27 -2.58 -0.89
CA VAL A 21 6.97 -1.75 0.28
C VAL A 21 7.12 -2.60 1.54
N PRO A 22 7.87 -2.13 2.55
CA PRO A 22 7.96 -2.83 3.82
C PRO A 22 6.59 -2.92 4.49
N SER A 23 6.48 -3.78 5.51
CA SER A 23 5.24 -4.02 6.25
C SER A 23 4.43 -2.74 6.55
N ILE A 24 3.18 -2.75 6.12
CA ILE A 24 2.23 -1.64 6.21
C ILE A 24 1.30 -1.88 7.38
N PHE A 25 1.20 -0.93 8.31
CA PHE A 25 0.16 -0.90 9.32
C PHE A 25 -1.01 -0.05 8.82
N ILE A 26 -2.25 -0.49 9.05
CA ILE A 26 -3.44 0.28 8.71
C ILE A 26 -4.15 0.60 10.02
N SER A 27 -4.43 1.88 10.25
CA SER A 27 -5.13 2.33 11.45
C SER A 27 -6.57 1.79 11.46
N PRO A 28 -7.13 1.39 12.62
CA PRO A 28 -8.51 0.91 12.69
C PRO A 28 -9.56 2.00 12.39
N ASN A 29 -9.20 3.28 12.51
CA ASN A 29 -10.09 4.43 12.28
C ASN A 29 -10.03 4.99 10.85
N THR A 30 -9.55 4.22 9.87
CA THR A 30 -9.45 4.70 8.49
C THR A 30 -10.81 4.82 7.80
N GLN A 31 -10.88 5.73 6.82
CA GLN A 31 -11.94 5.76 5.82
C GLN A 31 -11.29 5.74 4.44
N PRO A 32 -11.45 4.67 3.63
CA PRO A 32 -12.26 3.45 3.81
C PRO A 32 -11.90 2.54 5.02
N PRO A 33 -12.80 1.62 5.46
CA PRO A 33 -12.54 0.76 6.62
C PRO A 33 -11.30 -0.13 6.42
N TYR A 34 -10.65 -0.48 7.54
CA TYR A 34 -9.42 -1.27 7.59
C TYR A 34 -9.44 -2.49 6.66
N ASP A 35 -10.54 -3.26 6.70
CA ASP A 35 -10.71 -4.50 5.93
C ASP A 35 -10.49 -4.27 4.43
N LYS A 36 -11.17 -3.25 3.87
CA LYS A 36 -11.06 -2.87 2.47
C LYS A 36 -9.66 -2.41 2.08
N LEU A 37 -9.00 -1.61 2.92
CA LEU A 37 -7.63 -1.17 2.63
C LEU A 37 -6.66 -2.35 2.74
N SER A 38 -6.91 -3.28 3.67
CA SER A 38 -6.05 -4.45 3.87
C SER A 38 -6.14 -5.42 2.70
N ASP A 39 -7.35 -5.71 2.20
CA ASP A 39 -7.56 -6.49 0.98
C ASP A 39 -6.83 -5.87 -0.19
N VAL A 40 -6.99 -4.56 -0.39
CA VAL A 40 -6.36 -3.84 -1.49
C VAL A 40 -4.83 -3.92 -1.42
N VAL A 41 -4.23 -3.72 -0.25
CA VAL A 41 -2.78 -3.87 -0.06
C VAL A 41 -2.33 -5.28 -0.41
N GLN A 42 -3.04 -6.30 0.07
CA GLN A 42 -2.70 -7.71 -0.16
C GLN A 42 -2.87 -8.13 -1.62
N LEU A 43 -3.95 -7.69 -2.28
CA LEU A 43 -4.21 -7.92 -3.70
C LEU A 43 -3.16 -7.27 -4.60
N CYS A 44 -2.58 -6.15 -4.15
CA CYS A 44 -1.49 -5.46 -4.82
C CYS A 44 -0.09 -5.90 -4.33
N GLY A 45 0.02 -7.09 -3.72
CA GLY A 45 1.28 -7.74 -3.36
C GLY A 45 1.95 -7.21 -2.08
N GLY A 46 1.31 -6.28 -1.38
CA GLY A 46 1.81 -5.71 -0.14
C GLY A 46 1.55 -6.56 1.09
N LYS A 47 2.28 -6.27 2.17
CA LYS A 47 2.15 -6.98 3.45
C LYS A 47 1.55 -6.07 4.51
N VAL A 48 0.41 -6.48 5.07
CA VAL A 48 -0.24 -5.77 6.19
C VAL A 48 0.19 -6.37 7.52
N CYS A 49 0.58 -5.51 8.47
CA CYS A 49 0.94 -5.89 9.83
C CYS A 49 -0.08 -5.36 10.85
N LYS A 50 -0.26 -6.12 11.93
CA LYS A 50 -1.21 -5.79 13.02
C LYS A 50 -0.64 -4.84 14.07
N THR A 51 0.67 -4.57 14.06
CA THR A 51 1.35 -3.77 15.09
C THR A 51 2.21 -2.67 14.46
N LEU A 52 2.18 -1.48 15.06
CA LEU A 52 2.99 -0.33 14.63
C LEU A 52 4.50 -0.61 14.72
N ARG A 53 4.93 -1.45 15.66
CA ARG A 53 6.35 -1.79 15.87
C ARG A 53 6.96 -2.57 14.70
N SER A 54 6.16 -3.39 14.03
CA SER A 54 6.60 -4.21 12.91
C SER A 54 6.41 -3.51 11.56
N ALA A 55 5.75 -2.36 11.55
CA ALA A 55 5.49 -1.60 10.35
C ALA A 55 6.54 -0.49 10.14
N LYS A 56 6.75 -0.16 8.87
CA LYS A 56 7.56 0.99 8.42
C LYS A 56 6.70 2.09 7.82
N VAL A 57 5.54 1.71 7.28
CA VAL A 57 4.53 2.61 6.75
C VAL A 57 3.25 2.42 7.55
N CYS A 58 2.62 3.51 7.97
CA CYS A 58 1.31 3.50 8.60
C CYS A 58 0.32 4.25 7.72
N ILE A 59 -0.85 3.66 7.46
CA ILE A 59 -1.93 4.27 6.69
C ILE A 59 -3.03 4.71 7.66
N GLY A 60 -3.39 5.99 7.59
CA GLY A 60 -4.40 6.62 8.44
C GLY A 60 -3.83 7.29 9.69
N MET A 61 -4.70 8.04 10.38
CA MET A 61 -4.34 8.69 11.63
C MET A 61 -4.12 7.65 12.73
N SER A 62 -2.93 7.66 13.34
CA SER A 62 -2.63 6.85 14.52
C SER A 62 -2.79 7.71 15.77
N ALA A 63 -3.68 7.31 16.66
CA ALA A 63 -3.84 7.95 17.96
C ALA A 63 -2.75 7.40 18.90
N GLY A 64 -1.59 8.06 18.93
CA GLY A 64 -0.53 7.70 19.86
C GLY A 64 0.88 8.06 19.41
N LYS A 65 1.85 7.66 20.21
CA LYS A 65 3.27 7.89 19.93
C LYS A 65 3.74 6.93 18.83
N LYS A 66 3.95 7.45 17.63
CA LYS A 66 4.56 6.70 16.53
C LYS A 66 6.07 6.46 16.78
N PRO A 67 6.62 5.32 16.31
CA PRO A 67 8.07 5.13 16.23
C PRO A 67 8.72 6.25 15.39
N PRO A 68 9.97 6.64 15.67
CA PRO A 68 10.67 7.67 14.90
C PRO A 68 10.93 7.26 13.44
N ASP A 69 10.99 5.96 13.18
CA ASP A 69 11.23 5.35 11.87
C ASP A 69 9.93 4.99 11.12
N LEU A 70 8.77 5.36 11.66
CA LEU A 70 7.46 5.09 11.06
C LEU A 70 6.95 6.33 10.32
N GLU A 71 6.76 6.18 9.01
CA GLU A 71 6.10 7.18 8.18
C GLU A 71 4.58 6.93 8.17
N CYS A 72 3.81 7.89 8.71
CA CYS A 72 2.35 7.83 8.70
C CYS A 72 1.82 8.65 7.54
N VAL A 73 1.08 8.02 6.63
CA VAL A 73 0.47 8.62 5.45
C VAL A 73 -1.05 8.49 5.48
N SER A 74 -1.76 9.34 4.75
CA SER A 74 -3.20 9.20 4.56
C SER A 74 -3.54 7.99 3.67
N GLU A 75 -4.74 7.44 3.84
CA GLU A 75 -5.39 6.46 2.96
C GLU A 75 -5.31 6.86 1.48
N LYS A 76 -5.30 8.16 1.20
CA LYS A 76 -5.12 8.68 -0.16
C LYS A 76 -3.85 8.19 -0.83
N TRP A 77 -2.73 8.03 -0.11
CA TRP A 77 -1.49 7.53 -0.69
C TRP A 77 -1.68 6.17 -1.36
N LEU A 78 -2.39 5.27 -0.68
CA LEU A 78 -2.67 3.92 -1.17
C LEU A 78 -3.53 3.99 -2.42
N LEU A 79 -4.67 4.69 -2.33
CA LEU A 79 -5.65 4.80 -3.42
C LEU A 79 -5.06 5.46 -4.66
N ASP A 80 -4.29 6.54 -4.47
CA ASP A 80 -3.68 7.30 -5.56
C ASP A 80 -2.53 6.50 -6.18
N SER A 81 -1.74 5.76 -5.38
CA SER A 81 -0.69 4.88 -5.89
C SER A 81 -1.27 3.76 -6.78
N ILE A 82 -2.41 3.20 -6.39
CA ILE A 82 -3.11 2.19 -7.19
C ILE A 82 -3.68 2.81 -8.48
N THR A 83 -4.32 3.97 -8.36
CA THR A 83 -4.92 4.69 -9.50
C THR A 83 -3.88 5.09 -10.53
N GLN A 84 -2.71 5.55 -10.08
CA GLN A 84 -1.56 5.90 -10.92
C GLN A 84 -0.72 4.68 -11.33
N HIS A 85 -1.04 3.50 -10.79
CA HIS A 85 -0.29 2.25 -10.96
C HIS A 85 1.23 2.43 -10.68
N LYS A 86 1.55 3.23 -9.67
CA LYS A 86 2.92 3.61 -9.31
C LYS A 86 3.02 3.93 -7.82
N LEU A 87 4.10 3.51 -7.16
CA LEU A 87 4.39 3.91 -5.79
C LEU A 87 4.68 5.41 -5.74
N LEU A 88 3.78 6.15 -5.11
CA LEU A 88 3.94 7.58 -4.89
C LEU A 88 4.84 7.84 -3.67
N PRO A 89 5.54 8.99 -3.61
CA PRO A 89 6.39 9.32 -2.47
C PRO A 89 5.53 9.53 -1.21
N LEU A 90 5.91 8.86 -0.12
CA LEU A 90 5.21 8.94 1.17
C LEU A 90 5.16 10.37 1.70
N GLN A 91 6.21 11.16 1.47
CA GLN A 91 6.37 12.54 1.95
C GLN A 91 5.21 13.45 1.52
N LYS A 92 4.64 13.23 0.34
CA LYS A 92 3.54 14.03 -0.19
C LYS A 92 2.20 13.78 0.53
N TYR A 93 2.08 12.63 1.19
CA TYR A 93 0.86 12.17 1.85
C TYR A 93 1.05 12.00 3.35
N LEU A 94 2.18 12.46 3.91
CA LEU A 94 2.45 12.41 5.33
C LEU A 94 1.33 13.13 6.09
N LEU A 95 0.82 12.45 7.11
CA LEU A 95 -0.07 13.05 8.07
C LEU A 95 0.79 13.78 9.09
N GLU A 96 0.84 15.09 8.98
CA GLU A 96 1.35 15.96 10.05
C GLU A 96 0.36 15.89 11.22
N GLN A 97 0.88 15.64 12.42
CA GLN A 97 0.10 15.66 13.67
C GLN A 97 0.37 16.97 14.40
#